data_AF-A0A151Z6J8-F1
#
_entry.id   AF-A0A151Z6J8-F1
#
_cell.length_a   1.000
_cell.length_b   1.000
_cell.length_c   1.000
_cell.angle_alpha   90.00
_cell.angle_beta   90.00
_cell.angle_gamma   90.00
#
_symmetry.space_group_name_H-M   'P 1'
#
loop_
_entity.id
_entity.type
_entity.pdbx_description
1 polymer ?
#
loop_
_entity_poly.entity_id
_entity_poly.type
_entity_poly.pdbx_seq_one_letter_code
_entity_poly.pdbx_strand_id
1 'polypeptide(L)'
;MNNLYNQVFSNSYIRNIIYKNVSEIHRSLNRNAIGYYDSIITTQWMIENNQLPLLIDKLKLFKLDKIKLDITFPLIEYLCKHKQDIELIKYLYNQLHPTNELNLQLFHENLKCGNIQMIDYLLSSISVFDDEIETEIDNCVDSCTIGINEMYQTIIEYNQLELIKYIDSKYSHVNISAMTMDSSCLYANIDIIEYLDVHRSNQVPFSGECLKIATSNNDKPLVEYLIKRGYTLSIKESISIADSNNNFEILKLLKSIDDGNDNGDNRNTSESVPLKIFCGI
;
A
#
# COMPACT_ATOMS: atom_id res chain seq x y z
N MET A 1 -32.80 -31.34 -2.51
CA MET A 1 -31.71 -31.09 -3.49
C MET A 1 -31.04 -32.41 -3.82
N ASN A 2 -30.68 -32.64 -5.08
CA ASN A 2 -30.12 -33.89 -5.58
C ASN A 2 -28.67 -34.07 -5.09
N ASN A 3 -28.28 -35.25 -4.59
CA ASN A 3 -26.97 -35.48 -3.97
C ASN A 3 -25.81 -35.25 -4.97
N LEU A 4 -26.08 -35.51 -6.25
CA LEU A 4 -25.18 -35.24 -7.36
C LEU A 4 -24.95 -33.73 -7.58
N TYR A 5 -25.98 -32.91 -7.37
CA TYR A 5 -25.87 -31.45 -7.46
C TYR A 5 -24.88 -30.94 -6.39
N ASN A 6 -25.02 -31.40 -5.15
CA ASN A 6 -24.11 -31.02 -4.08
C ASN A 6 -22.68 -31.49 -4.37
N GLN A 7 -22.48 -32.71 -4.89
CA GLN A 7 -21.14 -33.22 -5.23
C GLN A 7 -20.45 -32.42 -6.34
N VAL A 8 -21.19 -32.03 -7.38
CA VAL A 8 -20.67 -31.21 -8.49
C VAL A 8 -20.30 -29.80 -8.01
N PHE A 9 -21.16 -29.18 -7.19
CA PHE A 9 -20.93 -27.82 -6.68
C PHE A 9 -19.99 -27.76 -5.47
N SER A 10 -19.68 -28.88 -4.83
CA SER A 10 -18.61 -28.98 -3.82
C SER A 10 -17.22 -28.92 -4.44
N ASN A 11 -17.07 -29.27 -5.72
CA ASN A 11 -15.80 -29.15 -6.42
C ASN A 11 -15.62 -27.72 -6.96
N SER A 12 -14.70 -26.96 -6.37
CA SER A 12 -14.47 -25.54 -6.68
C SER A 12 -14.07 -25.31 -8.15
N TYR A 13 -13.27 -26.19 -8.73
CA TYR A 13 -12.82 -26.08 -10.13
C TYR A 13 -13.98 -26.25 -11.11
N ILE A 14 -14.76 -27.33 -10.96
CA ILE A 14 -15.91 -27.62 -11.82
C ILE A 14 -16.96 -26.51 -11.69
N ARG A 15 -17.23 -26.09 -10.45
CA ARG A 15 -18.14 -24.99 -10.15
C ARG A 15 -17.73 -23.69 -10.84
N ASN A 16 -16.45 -23.32 -10.81
CA ASN A 16 -15.95 -22.10 -11.47
C ASN A 16 -16.08 -22.18 -13.00
N ILE A 17 -15.84 -23.35 -13.61
CA ILE A 17 -16.06 -23.55 -15.05
C ILE A 17 -17.53 -23.37 -15.40
N ILE A 18 -18.43 -23.98 -14.62
CA ILE A 18 -19.87 -23.85 -14.82
C ILE A 18 -20.28 -22.39 -14.76
N TYR A 19 -19.84 -21.65 -13.75
CA TYR A 19 -20.20 -20.24 -13.62
C TYR A 19 -19.62 -19.35 -14.72
N LYS A 20 -18.38 -19.61 -15.15
CA LYS A 20 -17.80 -18.91 -16.30
C LYS A 20 -18.64 -19.12 -17.56
N ASN A 21 -18.98 -20.38 -17.86
CA ASN A 21 -19.78 -20.71 -19.04
C ASN A 21 -21.19 -20.12 -18.96
N VAL A 22 -21.82 -20.14 -17.78
CA VAL A 22 -23.14 -19.53 -17.57
C VAL A 22 -23.09 -18.01 -17.77
N SER A 23 -22.07 -17.32 -17.25
CA SER A 23 -21.87 -15.88 -17.50
C SER A 23 -21.68 -15.59 -18.99
N GLU A 24 -20.86 -16.36 -19.70
CA GLU A 24 -20.65 -16.21 -21.15
C GLU A 24 -21.94 -16.45 -21.97
N ILE A 25 -22.72 -17.46 -21.61
CA ILE A 25 -24.02 -17.74 -22.23
C ILE A 25 -24.98 -16.57 -21.98
N HIS A 26 -25.04 -16.04 -20.76
CA HIS A 26 -25.91 -14.89 -20.48
C HIS A 26 -25.51 -13.64 -21.26
N ARG A 27 -24.21 -13.36 -21.39
CA ARG A 27 -23.70 -12.25 -22.21
C ARG A 27 -24.08 -12.42 -23.68
N SER A 28 -23.91 -13.63 -24.24
CA SER A 28 -24.23 -13.90 -25.65
C SER A 28 -25.71 -13.84 -25.97
N LEU A 29 -26.59 -14.18 -25.03
CA LEU A 29 -28.04 -14.20 -25.25
C LEU A 29 -28.72 -12.86 -25.02
N ASN A 30 -28.03 -11.86 -24.46
CA ASN A 30 -28.60 -10.58 -24.03
C ASN A 30 -29.90 -10.74 -23.19
N ARG A 31 -30.04 -11.88 -22.51
CA ARG A 31 -31.23 -12.26 -21.75
C ARG A 31 -31.04 -11.89 -20.28
N ASN A 32 -32.08 -11.31 -19.70
CA ASN A 32 -32.22 -11.03 -18.29
C ASN A 32 -31.99 -12.30 -17.45
N ALA A 33 -30.78 -12.44 -16.90
CA ALA A 33 -30.37 -13.55 -16.05
C ALA A 33 -30.99 -13.54 -14.64
N ILE A 34 -32.08 -12.79 -14.46
CA ILE A 34 -32.62 -12.34 -13.16
C ILE A 34 -32.91 -13.54 -12.24
N GLY A 35 -33.55 -14.60 -12.74
CA GLY A 35 -33.97 -15.72 -11.90
C GLY A 35 -32.83 -16.59 -11.33
N TYR A 36 -31.68 -16.69 -12.01
CA TYR A 36 -30.57 -17.54 -11.56
C TYR A 36 -29.65 -16.83 -10.56
N TYR A 37 -29.42 -15.52 -10.76
CA TYR A 37 -28.57 -14.73 -9.87
C TYR A 37 -29.26 -14.31 -8.56
N ASP A 38 -30.59 -14.22 -8.55
CA ASP A 38 -31.35 -13.83 -7.35
C ASP A 38 -31.47 -14.93 -6.30
N SER A 39 -31.47 -16.20 -6.72
CA SER A 39 -31.85 -17.31 -5.83
C SER A 39 -30.68 -18.14 -5.28
N ILE A 40 -29.49 -18.08 -5.88
CA ILE A 40 -28.43 -19.09 -5.58
C ILE A 40 -27.13 -18.48 -5.07
N ILE A 41 -26.74 -17.27 -5.50
CA ILE A 41 -25.38 -16.76 -5.25
C ILE A 41 -25.42 -15.37 -4.63
N THR A 42 -25.08 -15.28 -3.34
CA THR A 42 -24.96 -14.01 -2.61
C THR A 42 -23.72 -13.23 -3.03
N THR A 43 -23.73 -11.91 -2.84
CA THR A 43 -22.54 -11.05 -3.00
C THR A 43 -21.40 -11.55 -2.12
N GLN A 44 -21.73 -11.93 -0.87
CA GLN A 44 -20.80 -12.53 0.08
C GLN A 44 -20.09 -13.76 -0.50
N TRP A 45 -20.84 -14.70 -1.09
CA TRP A 45 -20.24 -15.88 -1.70
C TRP A 45 -19.29 -15.53 -2.86
N MET A 46 -19.66 -14.53 -3.69
CA MET A 46 -18.81 -14.10 -4.81
C MET A 46 -17.50 -13.50 -4.31
N ILE A 47 -17.52 -12.74 -3.21
CA ILE A 47 -16.34 -12.18 -2.54
C ILE A 47 -15.47 -13.31 -1.99
N GLU A 48 -16.04 -14.22 -1.19
CA GLU A 48 -15.34 -15.35 -0.57
C GLU A 48 -14.69 -16.29 -1.59
N ASN A 49 -15.23 -16.37 -2.80
CA ASN A 49 -14.73 -17.23 -3.87
C ASN A 49 -13.95 -16.45 -4.95
N ASN A 50 -13.63 -15.18 -4.71
CA ASN A 50 -12.91 -14.29 -5.63
C ASN A 50 -13.50 -14.25 -7.05
N GLN A 51 -14.83 -14.25 -7.16
CA GLN A 51 -15.58 -14.30 -8.43
C GLN A 51 -15.93 -12.89 -8.94
N LEU A 52 -14.90 -12.04 -9.08
CA LEU A 52 -15.07 -10.65 -9.52
C LEU A 52 -15.91 -10.49 -10.81
N PRO A 53 -15.73 -11.30 -11.88
CA PRO A 53 -16.55 -11.15 -13.08
C PRO A 53 -18.06 -11.36 -12.84
N LEU A 54 -18.43 -12.34 -12.00
CA LEU A 54 -19.83 -12.60 -11.65
C LEU A 54 -20.40 -11.47 -10.81
N LEU A 55 -19.59 -10.92 -9.89
CA LEU A 55 -19.97 -9.80 -9.07
C LEU A 55 -20.26 -8.57 -9.92
N ILE A 56 -19.37 -8.23 -10.87
CA ILE A 56 -19.58 -7.10 -11.79
C ILE A 56 -20.83 -7.29 -12.65
N ASP A 57 -21.06 -8.49 -13.18
CA ASP A 57 -22.28 -8.79 -13.93
C ASP A 57 -23.53 -8.58 -13.06
N LYS A 58 -23.51 -9.02 -11.80
CA LYS A 58 -24.60 -8.82 -10.83
C LYS A 58 -24.81 -7.35 -10.47
N LEU A 59 -23.74 -6.57 -10.28
CA LEU A 59 -23.80 -5.13 -10.00
C LEU A 59 -24.36 -4.33 -11.19
N LYS A 60 -24.05 -4.74 -12.43
CA LYS A 60 -24.65 -4.16 -13.63
C LYS A 60 -26.15 -4.43 -13.73
N LEU A 61 -26.60 -5.63 -13.34
CA LEU A 61 -28.02 -5.96 -13.26
C LEU A 61 -28.73 -5.17 -12.14
N PHE A 62 -28.05 -4.93 -11.02
CA PHE A 62 -28.55 -4.08 -9.94
C PHE A 62 -28.81 -2.64 -10.40
N LYS A 63 -27.89 -2.02 -11.14
CA LYS A 63 -28.08 -0.68 -11.73
C LYS A 63 -29.27 -0.58 -12.69
N LEU A 64 -29.81 -1.72 -13.16
CA LEU A 64 -30.99 -1.77 -14.00
C LEU A 64 -32.30 -1.93 -13.20
N ASP A 65 -32.27 -1.67 -11.88
CA ASP A 65 -33.38 -1.80 -10.91
C ASP A 65 -34.04 -3.18 -10.84
N LYS A 66 -33.36 -4.19 -11.37
CA LYS A 66 -33.94 -5.53 -11.54
C LYS A 66 -33.77 -6.44 -10.32
N ILE A 67 -32.94 -6.07 -9.35
CA ILE A 67 -32.52 -6.93 -8.23
C ILE A 67 -32.33 -6.08 -6.97
N LYS A 68 -32.61 -6.62 -5.77
CA LYS A 68 -32.21 -6.03 -4.49
C LYS A 68 -30.81 -6.51 -4.12
N LEU A 69 -29.86 -5.59 -3.94
CA LEU A 69 -28.49 -5.91 -3.55
C LEU A 69 -28.31 -5.70 -2.04
N ASP A 70 -27.72 -6.68 -1.38
CA ASP A 70 -27.22 -6.51 -0.01
C ASP A 70 -25.86 -5.82 -0.10
N ILE A 71 -25.86 -4.51 0.10
CA ILE A 71 -24.66 -3.68 0.09
C ILE A 71 -24.05 -3.77 1.48
N THR A 72 -22.84 -4.31 1.55
CA THR A 72 -22.12 -4.53 2.81
C THR A 72 -20.72 -3.92 2.72
N PHE A 73 -20.08 -3.62 3.85
CA PHE A 73 -18.69 -3.15 3.85
C PHE A 73 -17.72 -4.12 3.14
N PRO A 74 -17.77 -5.46 3.37
CA PRO A 74 -16.94 -6.41 2.64
C PRO A 74 -17.07 -6.33 1.12
N LEU A 75 -18.25 -5.97 0.61
CA LEU A 75 -18.44 -5.74 -0.83
C LEU A 75 -17.66 -4.52 -1.31
N ILE A 76 -17.75 -3.39 -0.60
CA ILE A 76 -17.04 -2.16 -0.96
C ILE A 76 -15.53 -2.39 -0.86
N GLU A 77 -15.07 -2.98 0.24
CA GLU A 77 -13.66 -3.34 0.47
C GLU A 77 -13.12 -4.22 -0.65
N TYR A 78 -13.84 -5.27 -1.04
CA TYR A 78 -13.46 -6.16 -2.13
C TYR A 78 -13.34 -5.41 -3.47
N LEU A 79 -14.29 -4.53 -3.78
CA LEU A 79 -14.23 -3.73 -5.01
C LEU A 79 -13.05 -2.74 -5.02
N CYS A 80 -12.75 -2.11 -3.88
CA CYS A 80 -11.59 -1.24 -3.69
C CYS A 80 -10.28 -1.99 -3.89
N LYS A 81 -10.12 -3.16 -3.26
CA LYS A 81 -8.94 -4.02 -3.41
C LYS A 81 -8.67 -4.42 -4.85
N HIS A 82 -9.74 -4.62 -5.63
CA HIS A 82 -9.66 -4.94 -7.06
C HIS A 82 -9.68 -3.72 -7.98
N LYS A 83 -9.55 -2.49 -7.45
CA LYS A 83 -9.48 -1.21 -8.18
C LYS A 83 -10.56 -1.10 -9.27
N GLN A 84 -11.79 -1.46 -8.92
CA GLN A 84 -12.92 -1.42 -9.84
C GLN A 84 -13.39 0.03 -10.08
N ASP A 85 -14.36 0.18 -11.00
CA ASP A 85 -14.97 1.47 -11.35
C ASP A 85 -15.31 2.31 -10.11
N ILE A 86 -14.57 3.40 -9.93
CA ILE A 86 -14.68 4.27 -8.78
C ILE A 86 -16.09 4.86 -8.62
N GLU A 87 -16.78 5.16 -9.72
CA GLU A 87 -18.12 5.74 -9.66
C GLU A 87 -19.16 4.72 -9.16
N LEU A 88 -18.97 3.44 -9.51
CA LEU A 88 -19.74 2.35 -8.92
C LEU A 88 -19.44 2.19 -7.42
N ILE A 89 -18.16 2.23 -7.03
CA ILE A 89 -17.75 2.11 -5.63
C ILE A 89 -18.34 3.25 -4.79
N LYS A 90 -18.18 4.51 -5.23
CA LYS A 90 -18.76 5.69 -4.58
C LYS A 90 -20.28 5.58 -4.45
N TYR A 91 -20.96 5.17 -5.51
CA TYR A 91 -22.41 4.99 -5.49
C TYR A 91 -22.83 3.98 -4.42
N LEU A 92 -22.24 2.78 -4.41
CA LEU A 92 -22.55 1.73 -3.44
C LEU A 92 -22.18 2.16 -2.01
N TYR A 93 -21.04 2.82 -1.86
CA TYR A 93 -20.56 3.34 -0.58
C TYR A 93 -21.53 4.35 0.04
N ASN A 94 -22.04 5.29 -0.76
CA ASN A 94 -22.99 6.29 -0.26
C ASN A 94 -24.34 5.69 0.15
N GLN A 95 -24.70 4.49 -0.34
CA GLN A 95 -25.88 3.77 0.14
C GLN A 95 -25.71 3.19 1.54
N LEU A 96 -24.47 3.05 2.04
CA LEU A 96 -24.20 2.55 3.38
C LEU A 96 -24.40 3.60 4.49
N HIS A 97 -24.69 4.86 4.13
CA HIS A 97 -24.72 6.00 5.07
C HIS A 97 -23.44 6.07 5.92
N PRO A 98 -22.30 6.37 5.28
CA PRO A 98 -20.98 6.18 5.88
C PRO A 98 -20.81 6.94 7.20
N THR A 99 -20.32 6.22 8.20
CA THR A 99 -19.89 6.78 9.48
C THR A 99 -18.39 7.11 9.44
N ASN A 100 -17.89 7.89 10.39
CA ASN A 100 -16.47 8.16 10.48
C ASN A 100 -15.62 6.89 10.67
N GLU A 101 -16.13 5.92 11.42
CA GLU A 101 -15.47 4.61 11.58
C GLU A 101 -15.35 3.88 10.23
N LEU A 102 -16.42 3.88 9.44
CA LEU A 102 -16.42 3.27 8.11
C LEU A 102 -15.48 4.00 7.15
N ASN A 103 -15.42 5.33 7.22
CA ASN A 103 -14.47 6.16 6.47
C ASN A 103 -13.03 5.73 6.76
N LEU A 104 -12.66 5.61 8.04
CA LEU A 104 -11.30 5.24 8.46
C LEU A 104 -10.93 3.83 8.04
N GLN A 105 -11.82 2.86 8.25
CA GLN A 105 -11.61 1.48 7.83
C GLN A 105 -11.39 1.42 6.33
N LEU A 106 -12.24 2.08 5.56
CA LEU A 106 -12.12 2.08 4.11
C LEU A 106 -10.86 2.82 3.65
N PHE A 107 -10.51 3.94 4.29
CA PHE A 107 -9.29 4.68 4.00
C PHE A 107 -8.05 3.79 4.17
N HIS A 108 -7.92 3.13 5.32
CA HIS A 108 -6.81 2.23 5.62
C HIS A 108 -6.71 1.08 4.62
N GLU A 109 -7.82 0.44 4.23
CA GLU A 109 -7.80 -0.62 3.21
C GLU A 109 -7.38 -0.10 1.83
N ASN A 110 -7.76 1.14 1.48
CA ASN A 110 -7.34 1.75 0.23
C ASN A 110 -5.85 2.17 0.26
N LEU A 111 -5.29 2.50 1.42
CA LEU A 111 -3.84 2.67 1.59
C LEU A 111 -3.12 1.37 1.24
N LYS A 112 -3.54 0.24 1.82
CA LYS A 112 -2.91 -1.08 1.60
C LYS A 112 -2.90 -1.52 0.15
N CYS A 113 -3.98 -1.25 -0.60
CA CYS A 113 -4.10 -1.66 -1.99
C CYS A 113 -3.66 -0.57 -3.00
N GLY A 114 -3.32 0.63 -2.53
CA GLY A 114 -2.93 1.78 -3.37
C GLY A 114 -4.04 2.21 -4.33
N ASN A 115 -5.29 2.28 -3.86
CA ASN A 115 -6.41 2.77 -4.64
C ASN A 115 -6.53 4.29 -4.49
N ILE A 116 -5.67 5.00 -5.23
CA ILE A 116 -5.53 6.48 -5.19
C ILE A 116 -6.87 7.19 -5.42
N GLN A 117 -7.71 6.70 -6.34
CA GLN A 117 -8.99 7.35 -6.66
C GLN A 117 -9.96 7.34 -5.48
N MET A 118 -9.99 6.25 -4.72
CA MET A 118 -10.84 6.17 -3.53
C MET A 118 -10.25 6.94 -2.36
N ILE A 119 -8.92 6.95 -2.22
CA ILE A 119 -8.22 7.80 -1.25
C ILE A 119 -8.56 9.26 -1.52
N ASP A 120 -8.39 9.74 -2.76
CA ASP A 120 -8.73 11.11 -3.15
C ASP A 120 -10.18 11.47 -2.86
N TYR A 121 -11.12 10.56 -3.15
CA TYR A 121 -12.53 10.74 -2.81
C TYR A 121 -12.75 10.87 -1.31
N LEU A 122 -12.17 9.97 -0.51
CA LEU A 122 -12.32 10.00 0.95
C LEU A 122 -11.68 11.27 1.53
N LEU A 123 -10.48 11.64 1.09
CA LEU A 123 -9.80 12.87 1.50
C LEU A 123 -10.56 14.14 1.10
N SER A 124 -11.25 14.12 -0.04
CA SER A 124 -12.09 15.26 -0.47
C SER A 124 -13.40 15.35 0.33
N SER A 125 -13.84 14.24 0.93
CA SER A 125 -15.10 14.17 1.68
C SER A 125 -14.96 14.51 3.16
N ILE A 126 -13.76 14.33 3.71
CA ILE A 126 -13.42 14.68 5.09
C ILE A 126 -12.56 15.93 4.95
N SER A 127 -13.02 17.10 5.41
CA SER A 127 -12.35 18.40 5.28
C SER A 127 -11.02 18.54 6.06
N VAL A 128 -10.24 17.45 6.16
CA VAL A 128 -9.11 17.22 7.08
C VAL A 128 -7.84 17.96 6.65
N PHE A 129 -7.80 18.49 5.42
CA PHE A 129 -6.60 19.09 4.86
C PHE A 129 -6.67 20.61 4.66
N ASP A 130 -7.74 21.27 5.11
CA ASP A 130 -7.84 22.73 5.07
C ASP A 130 -7.18 23.33 6.34
N ASP A 131 -5.97 23.86 6.15
CA ASP A 131 -5.24 24.88 6.94
C ASP A 131 -4.95 24.67 8.46
N GLU A 132 -5.60 23.76 9.19
CA GLU A 132 -5.39 23.55 10.65
C GLU A 132 -4.47 22.36 11.03
N ILE A 133 -3.73 21.81 10.05
CA ILE A 133 -2.87 20.61 10.23
C ILE A 133 -1.69 20.83 11.18
N GLU A 134 -1.18 22.06 11.33
CA GLU A 134 -0.03 22.31 12.22
C GLU A 134 -0.36 22.14 13.71
N THR A 135 -1.64 22.27 14.11
CA THR A 135 -2.03 22.24 15.53
C THR A 135 -2.80 20.99 15.96
N GLU A 136 -3.43 20.26 15.03
CA GLU A 136 -4.28 19.12 15.37
C GLU A 136 -3.62 17.74 15.19
N ILE A 137 -2.51 17.61 14.46
CA ILE A 137 -1.80 16.31 14.41
C ILE A 137 -1.11 15.99 15.75
N ASP A 138 -0.75 17.00 16.55
CA ASP A 138 -0.23 16.80 17.91
C ASP A 138 -1.33 16.75 19.00
N ASN A 139 -2.58 17.16 18.69
CA ASN A 139 -3.67 17.28 19.69
C ASN A 139 -4.98 16.54 19.37
N CYS A 140 -5.17 15.91 18.21
CA CYS A 140 -6.37 15.10 17.95
C CYS A 140 -6.28 13.72 18.59
N VAL A 141 -6.57 13.69 19.90
CA VAL A 141 -6.75 12.46 20.67
C VAL A 141 -8.16 11.87 20.54
N ASP A 142 -9.19 12.53 19.99
CA ASP A 142 -10.56 12.02 20.20
C ASP A 142 -11.50 11.80 18.99
N SER A 143 -11.18 12.17 17.74
CA SER A 143 -11.99 11.64 16.61
C SER A 143 -11.36 11.75 15.23
N CYS A 144 -10.92 10.61 14.70
CA CYS A 144 -10.91 10.29 13.26
C CYS A 144 -9.80 10.82 12.36
N THR A 145 -8.53 10.69 12.77
CA THR A 145 -7.42 10.84 11.83
C THR A 145 -6.40 9.72 12.05
N ILE A 146 -6.19 8.88 11.03
CA ILE A 146 -4.95 8.09 10.94
C ILE A 146 -3.84 9.12 10.85
N GLY A 147 -2.96 9.17 11.84
CA GLY A 147 -1.87 10.14 11.85
C GLY A 147 -1.04 10.02 10.57
N ILE A 148 -0.49 11.13 10.07
CA ILE A 148 0.30 11.12 8.83
C ILE A 148 1.40 10.05 8.84
N ASN A 149 2.00 9.81 10.01
CA ASN A 149 3.03 8.79 10.20
C ASN A 149 2.47 7.37 10.06
N GLU A 150 1.31 7.08 10.62
CA GLU A 150 0.64 5.79 10.48
C GLU A 150 0.25 5.55 9.02
N MET A 151 -0.26 6.58 8.33
CA MET A 151 -0.56 6.50 6.90
C MET A 151 0.69 6.14 6.08
N TYR A 152 1.80 6.85 6.28
CA TYR A 152 3.06 6.57 5.58
C TYR A 152 3.60 5.18 5.93
N GLN A 153 3.49 4.76 7.20
CA GLN A 153 3.89 3.41 7.62
C GLN A 153 3.10 2.33 6.88
N THR A 154 1.77 2.45 6.77
CA THR A 154 0.95 1.51 5.98
C THR A 154 1.34 1.53 4.50
N ILE A 155 1.54 2.71 3.92
CA ILE A 155 1.94 2.84 2.51
C ILE A 155 3.28 2.15 2.25
N ILE A 156 4.24 2.31 3.16
CA ILE A 156 5.55 1.65 3.08
C ILE A 156 5.40 0.15 3.26
N GLU A 157 4.74 -0.33 4.31
CA GLU A 157 4.57 -1.76 4.57
C GLU A 157 3.98 -2.50 3.35
N TYR A 158 3.07 -1.86 2.62
CA TYR A 158 2.42 -2.43 1.44
C TYR A 158 3.06 -2.03 0.10
N ASN A 159 4.23 -1.37 0.14
CA ASN A 159 5.04 -0.93 -1.00
C ASN A 159 4.25 -0.11 -2.04
N GLN A 160 3.55 0.92 -1.59
CA GLN A 160 2.65 1.74 -2.42
C GLN A 160 3.32 3.04 -2.88
N LEU A 161 4.42 2.93 -3.65
CA LEU A 161 5.19 4.09 -4.14
C LEU A 161 4.35 5.14 -4.89
N GLU A 162 3.45 4.71 -5.77
CA GLU A 162 2.60 5.64 -6.53
C GLU A 162 1.67 6.46 -5.64
N LEU A 163 1.29 5.91 -4.48
CA LEU A 163 0.51 6.63 -3.49
C LEU A 163 1.36 7.66 -2.73
N ILE A 164 2.64 7.36 -2.44
CA ILE A 164 3.57 8.37 -1.90
C ILE A 164 3.68 9.55 -2.86
N LYS A 165 3.95 9.28 -4.14
CA LYS A 165 4.05 10.31 -5.19
C LYS A 165 2.77 11.15 -5.27
N TYR A 166 1.61 10.48 -5.20
CA TYR A 166 0.31 11.15 -5.19
C TYR A 166 0.17 12.11 -4.00
N ILE A 167 0.41 11.61 -2.78
CA ILE A 167 0.32 12.40 -1.54
C ILE A 167 1.29 13.57 -1.61
N ASP A 168 2.54 13.34 -2.02
CA ASP A 168 3.53 14.39 -2.17
C ASP A 168 3.14 15.45 -3.20
N SER A 169 2.45 15.09 -4.27
CA SER A 169 1.99 16.06 -5.28
C SER A 169 0.90 17.00 -4.77
N LYS A 170 0.16 16.58 -3.73
CA LYS A 170 -0.97 17.31 -3.15
C LYS A 170 -0.63 17.98 -1.82
N TYR A 171 0.21 17.34 -1.02
CA TYR A 171 0.43 17.61 0.39
C TYR A 171 1.93 17.72 0.70
N SER A 172 2.73 18.26 -0.22
CA SER A 172 4.19 18.37 -0.03
C SER A 172 4.64 19.20 1.17
N HIS A 173 3.75 20.03 1.71
CA HIS A 173 4.00 20.86 2.87
C HIS A 173 3.87 20.08 4.19
N VAL A 174 3.27 18.89 4.17
CA VAL A 174 3.07 18.08 5.37
C VAL A 174 4.40 17.46 5.79
N ASN A 175 4.77 17.70 7.05
CA ASN A 175 5.95 17.09 7.63
C ASN A 175 5.68 15.61 7.94
N ILE A 176 6.62 14.77 7.52
CA ILE A 176 6.64 13.34 7.79
C ILE A 176 7.76 13.01 8.78
N SER A 177 7.55 12.01 9.62
CA SER A 177 8.53 11.61 10.64
C SER A 177 9.83 11.11 10.00
N ALA A 178 10.97 11.42 10.63
CA ALA A 178 12.26 10.81 10.27
C ALA A 178 12.21 9.27 10.29
N MET A 179 11.32 8.67 11.09
CA MET A 179 11.09 7.21 11.14
C MET A 179 10.55 6.64 9.83
N THR A 180 10.02 7.47 8.92
CA THR A 180 9.54 7.05 7.60
C THR A 180 10.67 6.47 6.75
N MET A 181 11.88 7.05 6.82
CA MET A 181 13.04 6.49 6.12
C MET A 181 13.45 5.14 6.71
N ASP A 182 13.55 5.04 8.04
CA ASP A 182 13.91 3.80 8.74
C ASP A 182 12.91 2.67 8.47
N SER A 183 11.61 2.99 8.44
CA SER A 183 10.55 2.05 8.06
C SER A 183 10.75 1.57 6.62
N SER A 184 11.09 2.47 5.70
CA SER A 184 11.35 2.11 4.30
C SER A 184 12.52 1.13 4.17
N CYS A 185 13.58 1.34 4.97
CA CYS A 185 14.70 0.40 5.07
C CYS A 185 14.30 -0.94 5.69
N LEU A 186 13.45 -0.93 6.73
CA LEU A 186 12.96 -2.14 7.39
C LEU A 186 12.21 -3.05 6.43
N TYR A 187 11.35 -2.48 5.59
CA TYR A 187 10.57 -3.20 4.60
C TYR A 187 11.31 -3.43 3.26
N ALA A 188 12.59 -3.03 3.16
CA ALA A 188 13.42 -3.23 1.98
C ALA A 188 12.83 -2.65 0.67
N ASN A 189 12.09 -1.54 0.77
CA ASN A 189 11.44 -0.92 -0.38
C ASN A 189 12.37 0.08 -1.06
N ILE A 190 13.36 -0.42 -1.83
CA ILE A 190 14.40 0.42 -2.44
C ILE A 190 13.81 1.56 -3.30
N ASP A 191 12.74 1.33 -4.06
CA ASP A 191 12.14 2.38 -4.89
C ASP A 191 11.53 3.52 -4.06
N ILE A 192 10.99 3.20 -2.88
CA ILE A 192 10.48 4.21 -1.93
C ILE A 192 11.66 4.96 -1.30
N ILE A 193 12.71 4.24 -0.91
CA ILE A 193 13.92 4.82 -0.32
C ILE A 193 14.57 5.81 -1.29
N GLU A 194 14.74 5.42 -2.56
CA GLU A 194 15.28 6.29 -3.61
C GLU A 194 14.42 7.54 -3.79
N TYR A 195 13.10 7.37 -3.83
CA TYR A 195 12.17 8.47 -3.97
C TYR A 195 12.24 9.45 -2.78
N LEU A 196 12.19 8.95 -1.54
CA LEU A 196 12.27 9.77 -0.33
C LEU A 196 13.62 10.49 -0.21
N ASP A 197 14.72 9.82 -0.55
CA ASP A 197 16.06 10.43 -0.54
C ASP A 197 16.18 11.56 -1.58
N VAL A 198 15.56 11.42 -2.76
CA VAL A 198 15.62 12.48 -3.78
C VAL A 198 14.67 13.65 -3.46
N HIS A 199 13.49 13.38 -2.94
CA HIS A 199 12.41 14.38 -2.85
C HIS A 199 12.13 14.90 -1.43
N ARG A 200 12.64 14.22 -0.40
CA ARG A 200 12.33 14.49 1.02
C ARG A 200 13.57 14.40 1.93
N SER A 201 14.80 14.37 1.41
CA SER A 201 16.04 14.22 2.22
C SER A 201 16.17 15.18 3.40
N ASN A 202 15.66 16.41 3.26
CA ASN A 202 15.72 17.44 4.32
C ASN A 202 14.72 17.18 5.45
N GLN A 203 13.64 16.45 5.18
CA GLN A 203 12.60 16.11 6.16
C GLN A 203 12.83 14.71 6.75
N VAL A 204 13.28 13.75 5.93
CA VAL A 204 13.49 12.34 6.32
C VAL A 204 14.92 11.88 5.99
N PRO A 205 15.93 12.37 6.74
CA PRO A 205 17.30 11.93 6.53
C PRO A 205 17.43 10.44 6.91
N PHE A 206 18.36 9.74 6.25
CA PHE A 206 18.76 8.40 6.69
C PHE A 206 19.32 8.44 8.10
N SER A 207 18.83 7.54 8.95
CA SER A 207 19.49 7.26 10.21
C SER A 207 20.66 6.29 10.00
N GLY A 208 21.53 6.18 11.02
CA GLY A 208 22.53 5.12 11.07
C GLY A 208 21.94 3.71 11.22
N GLU A 209 20.62 3.57 11.39
CA GLU A 209 19.95 2.28 11.51
C GLU A 209 19.72 1.62 10.15
N CYS A 210 19.52 2.41 9.09
CA CYS A 210 19.19 1.88 7.76
C CYS A 210 20.25 0.92 7.21
N LEU A 211 21.55 1.25 7.37
CA LEU A 211 22.65 0.37 6.92
C LEU A 211 22.70 -0.94 7.71
N LYS A 212 22.44 -0.88 9.03
CA LYS A 212 22.36 -2.07 9.87
C LYS A 212 21.20 -2.96 9.47
N ILE A 213 20.02 -2.38 9.26
CA ILE A 213 18.81 -3.08 8.82
C ILE A 213 19.05 -3.77 7.49
N ALA A 214 19.54 -3.03 6.48
CA ALA A 214 19.84 -3.58 5.16
C ALA A 214 20.83 -4.76 5.24
N THR A 215 21.87 -4.61 6.07
CA THR A 215 22.87 -5.67 6.29
C THR A 215 22.28 -6.88 7.01
N SER A 216 21.46 -6.66 8.05
CA SER A 216 20.77 -7.72 8.79
C SER A 216 19.81 -8.51 7.89
N ASN A 217 19.15 -7.82 6.97
CA ASN A 217 18.22 -8.42 6.00
C ASN A 217 18.91 -9.09 4.81
N ASN A 218 20.24 -9.04 4.71
CA ASN A 218 21.00 -9.48 3.53
C ASN A 218 20.54 -8.78 2.23
N ASP A 219 20.12 -7.51 2.34
CA ASP A 219 19.69 -6.70 1.21
C ASP A 219 20.89 -5.98 0.58
N LYS A 220 21.64 -6.74 -0.24
CA LYS A 220 22.81 -6.21 -0.94
C LYS A 220 22.50 -4.97 -1.81
N PRO A 221 21.42 -4.93 -2.62
CA PRO A 221 21.05 -3.73 -3.37
C PRO A 221 20.92 -2.47 -2.49
N LEU A 222 20.23 -2.57 -1.35
CA LEU A 222 20.08 -1.44 -0.46
C LEU A 222 21.41 -1.04 0.20
N VAL A 223 22.24 -2.00 0.61
CA VAL A 223 23.58 -1.68 1.14
C VAL A 223 24.44 -0.96 0.10
N GLU A 224 24.45 -1.43 -1.15
CA GLU A 224 25.18 -0.77 -2.25
C GLU A 224 24.66 0.65 -2.49
N TYR A 225 23.34 0.85 -2.46
CA TYR A 225 22.72 2.15 -2.57
C TYR A 225 23.20 3.11 -1.47
N LEU A 226 23.13 2.69 -0.21
CA LEU A 226 23.52 3.49 0.94
C LEU A 226 25.00 3.89 0.89
N ILE A 227 25.89 2.95 0.61
CA ILE A 227 27.33 3.19 0.48
C ILE A 227 27.61 4.18 -0.66
N LYS A 228 26.98 4.00 -1.82
CA LYS A 228 27.16 4.87 -2.99
C LYS A 228 26.73 6.32 -2.69
N ARG A 229 25.73 6.51 -1.81
CA ARG A 229 25.27 7.82 -1.37
C ARG A 229 26.06 8.40 -0.18
N GLY A 230 27.02 7.64 0.35
CA GLY A 230 27.88 8.04 1.47
C GLY A 230 27.26 7.81 2.85
N TYR A 231 26.17 7.03 2.95
CA TYR A 231 25.55 6.66 4.22
C TYR A 231 26.32 5.51 4.86
N THR A 232 27.45 5.82 5.48
CA THR A 232 28.32 4.85 6.16
C THR A 232 28.21 4.92 7.69
N LEU A 233 27.19 5.60 8.20
CA LEU A 233 26.85 5.57 9.63
C LEU A 233 26.60 4.11 10.03
N SER A 234 27.24 3.69 11.12
CA SER A 234 27.18 2.31 11.64
C SER A 234 27.90 1.24 10.79
N ILE A 235 28.94 1.60 10.02
CA ILE A 235 29.67 0.64 9.18
C ILE A 235 30.31 -0.49 10.01
N LYS A 236 30.85 -0.19 11.19
CA LYS A 236 31.51 -1.17 12.06
C LYS A 236 30.52 -2.18 12.64
N GLU A 237 29.37 -1.70 13.10
CA GLU A 237 28.26 -2.54 13.53
C GLU A 237 27.75 -3.40 12.38
N SER A 238 27.62 -2.82 11.18
CA SER A 238 27.17 -3.54 9.99
C SER A 238 28.17 -4.63 9.56
N ILE A 239 29.48 -4.39 9.68
CA ILE A 239 30.52 -5.42 9.45
C ILE A 239 30.32 -6.60 10.42
N SER A 240 30.10 -6.32 11.70
CA SER A 240 29.84 -7.35 12.72
C SER A 240 28.58 -8.16 12.39
N ILE A 241 27.50 -7.49 11.99
CA ILE A 241 26.25 -8.13 11.56
C ILE A 241 26.50 -9.03 10.34
N ALA A 242 27.17 -8.52 9.30
CA ALA A 242 27.46 -9.27 8.09
C ALA A 242 28.32 -10.52 8.37
N ASP A 243 29.32 -10.41 9.24
CA ASP A 243 30.17 -11.53 9.67
C ASP A 243 29.37 -12.58 10.43
N SER A 244 28.53 -12.16 11.39
CA SER A 244 27.65 -13.06 12.15
C SER A 244 26.63 -13.79 11.27
N ASN A 245 26.17 -13.15 10.19
CA ASN A 245 25.24 -13.71 9.22
C ASN A 245 25.93 -14.53 8.12
N ASN A 246 27.26 -14.67 8.15
CA ASN A 246 28.08 -15.31 7.11
C ASN A 246 27.84 -14.72 5.70
N ASN A 247 27.55 -13.42 5.64
CA ASN A 247 27.25 -12.72 4.40
C ASN A 247 28.52 -12.15 3.78
N PHE A 248 29.30 -13.03 3.13
CA PHE A 248 30.61 -12.69 2.59
C PHE A 248 30.59 -11.55 1.55
N GLU A 249 29.51 -11.43 0.78
CA GLU A 249 29.38 -10.39 -0.25
C GLU A 249 29.22 -8.99 0.37
N ILE A 250 28.30 -8.84 1.33
CA ILE A 250 28.11 -7.57 2.05
C ILE A 250 29.31 -7.28 2.94
N LEU A 251 29.89 -8.30 3.60
CA LEU A 251 31.08 -8.14 4.42
C LEU A 251 32.26 -7.59 3.61
N LYS A 252 32.49 -8.14 2.41
CA LYS A 252 33.55 -7.66 1.50
C LYS A 252 33.31 -6.21 1.07
N LEU A 253 32.06 -5.87 0.76
CA LEU A 253 31.66 -4.52 0.39
C LEU A 253 31.94 -3.54 1.55
N LEU A 254 31.46 -3.84 2.76
CA LEU A 254 31.63 -2.96 3.93
C LEU A 254 33.11 -2.79 4.33
N LYS A 255 33.89 -3.88 4.37
CA LYS A 255 35.33 -3.81 4.70
C LYS A 255 36.11 -2.95 3.70
N SER A 256 35.78 -3.04 2.41
CA SER A 256 36.45 -2.22 1.39
C SER A 256 36.26 -0.70 1.59
N ILE A 257 35.19 -0.31 2.28
CA ILE A 257 34.90 1.08 2.63
C ILE A 257 35.54 1.46 3.97
N ASP A 258 35.50 0.58 4.98
CA ASP A 258 36.12 0.80 6.30
C ASP A 258 37.65 0.98 6.18
N ASP A 259 38.33 0.13 5.40
CA ASP A 259 39.76 0.24 5.10
C ASP A 259 40.13 1.55 4.37
N GLY A 260 39.17 2.15 3.65
CA GLY A 260 39.32 3.43 2.97
C GLY A 260 39.11 4.65 3.86
N ASN A 261 38.29 4.54 4.90
CA ASN A 261 37.93 5.65 5.81
C ASN A 261 39.02 5.98 6.85
N ASP A 262 39.93 5.06 7.14
CA ASP A 262 41.04 5.27 8.08
C ASP A 262 42.18 6.16 7.52
N ASN A 263 42.11 6.59 6.25
CA ASN A 263 43.14 7.42 5.59
C ASN A 263 42.88 8.94 5.59
N GLY A 264 42.00 9.45 6.47
CA GLY A 264 42.08 10.83 6.93
C GLY A 264 41.03 11.81 6.39
N ASP A 265 39.78 11.68 6.82
CA ASP A 265 38.95 12.87 7.07
C ASP A 265 38.00 12.60 8.25
N ASN A 266 38.47 12.97 9.44
CA ASN A 266 37.72 12.92 10.69
C ASN A 266 36.64 14.03 10.67
N ARG A 267 35.59 13.86 9.85
CA ARG A 267 34.36 14.63 9.95
C ARG A 267 33.37 13.87 10.82
N ASN A 268 33.62 13.94 12.12
CA ASN A 268 32.52 14.06 13.06
C ASN A 268 31.74 15.34 12.69
N THR A 269 30.78 15.23 11.79
CA THR A 269 29.70 16.21 11.70
C THR A 269 28.41 15.47 12.04
N SER A 270 27.90 15.76 13.23
CA SER A 270 26.51 15.58 13.66
C SER A 270 25.52 16.42 12.80
N GLU A 271 25.85 16.63 11.53
CA GLU A 271 25.03 17.24 10.49
C GLU A 271 25.24 16.36 9.25
N SER A 272 24.24 15.53 9.00
CA SER A 272 24.07 14.78 7.76
C SER A 272 23.85 15.77 6.61
N VAL A 273 24.93 16.33 6.07
CA VAL A 273 24.88 16.97 4.76
C VAL A 273 25.27 15.91 3.74
N PRO A 274 24.32 15.39 2.93
CA PRO A 274 24.69 14.58 1.77
C PRO A 274 25.64 15.41 0.91
N LEU A 275 26.72 14.80 0.44
CA LEU A 275 27.62 15.42 -0.53
C LEU A 275 26.77 16.03 -1.64
N LYS A 276 26.75 17.37 -1.74
CA LYS A 276 26.18 18.10 -2.87
C LYS A 276 26.74 17.45 -4.13
N ILE A 277 25.91 16.68 -4.82
CA ILE A 277 26.21 16.27 -6.18
C ILE A 277 26.29 17.59 -6.95
N PHE A 278 27.49 17.87 -7.44
CA PHE A 278 27.75 18.89 -8.44
C PHE A 278 26.69 18.75 -9.54
N CYS A 279 25.82 19.75 -9.68
CA CYS A 279 25.14 19.98 -10.94
C CYS A 279 26.22 20.21 -12.00
N GLY A 280 26.47 19.18 -12.81
CA GLY A 280 27.17 19.28 -14.06
C GLY A 280 26.14 19.37 -15.19
N ILE A 281 25.88 20.62 -15.60
CA ILE A 281 25.21 21.08 -16.84
C ILE A 281 23.70 20.82 -16.92
#